data_AF-A0ABD4S0D9-F1
#
_entry.id   AF-A0ABD4S0D9-F1
#
_cell.length_a   1.000
_cell.length_b   1.000
_cell.length_c   1.000
_cell.angle_alpha   90.00
_cell.angle_beta   90.00
_cell.angle_gamma   90.00
#
_symmetry.space_group_name_H-M   'P 1'
#
loop_
_entity.id
_entity.type
_entity.pdbx_description
1 polymer ?
#
loop_
_entity_poly.entity_id
_entity_poly.type
_entity_poly.pdbx_seq_one_letter_code
_entity_poly.pdbx_strand_id
1 'polypeptide(L)'
;MKICITVGHSILKGGKSTGVNAIVDEYSYNKKLAPMLAEMLISQGNAVDVIICPERYFVAEKEEFFYRVPKINSGKYDLLVELHLNKSDGKSFGAEVLYYGNEGLEYAKRVSNKLGELFENRGAKKRENLYILRNTNPVAIQIESFFCDNMDDCNKANEAGYDYIARLITEGILNKDIGM
;
A
#
# COMPACT_ATOMS: atom_id res chain seq x y z
N MET A 1 -16.94 -4.15 4.57
CA MET A 1 -16.56 -4.20 3.14
C MET A 1 -15.77 -5.47 2.88
N LYS A 2 -15.69 -5.92 1.62
CA LYS A 2 -14.70 -6.87 1.16
C LYS A 2 -13.50 -6.11 0.58
N ILE A 3 -12.33 -6.23 1.19
CA ILE A 3 -11.15 -5.43 0.87
C ILE A 3 -10.05 -6.34 0.34
N CYS A 4 -9.39 -5.94 -0.74
CA CYS A 4 -8.16 -6.57 -1.21
C CYS A 4 -6.97 -5.71 -0.81
N ILE A 5 -5.98 -6.33 -0.17
CA ILE A 5 -4.67 -5.71 0.06
C ILE A 5 -3.67 -6.36 -0.87
N THR A 6 -2.96 -5.59 -1.67
CA THR A 6 -1.83 -6.06 -2.46
C THR A 6 -0.54 -5.49 -1.93
N VAL A 7 0.51 -6.31 -1.94
CA VAL A 7 1.89 -5.84 -1.74
C VAL A 7 2.43 -5.49 -3.12
N GLY A 8 2.88 -4.25 -3.31
CA GLY A 8 3.56 -3.84 -4.53
C GLY A 8 4.81 -4.68 -4.77
N HIS A 9 5.20 -4.83 -6.03
CA HIS A 9 6.43 -5.53 -6.43
C HIS A 9 6.45 -7.05 -6.17
N SER A 10 7.60 -7.66 -6.43
CA SER A 10 7.87 -9.08 -6.25
C SER A 10 9.38 -9.34 -6.16
N ILE A 11 9.75 -10.57 -5.79
CA ILE A 11 11.11 -11.10 -5.96
C ILE A 11 11.12 -12.00 -7.19
N LEU A 12 11.85 -11.62 -8.24
CA LEU A 12 11.96 -12.40 -9.47
C LEU A 12 12.74 -13.70 -9.24
N LYS A 13 12.63 -14.64 -10.19
CA LYS A 13 13.32 -15.94 -10.19
C LYS A 13 14.84 -15.82 -9.98
N GLY A 14 15.46 -14.77 -10.51
CA GLY A 14 16.87 -14.46 -10.32
C GLY A 14 17.23 -13.86 -8.94
N GLY A 15 16.27 -13.70 -8.03
CA GLY A 15 16.46 -13.10 -6.71
C GLY A 15 16.43 -11.57 -6.66
N LYS A 16 16.29 -10.90 -7.81
CA LYS A 16 16.13 -9.44 -7.89
C LYS A 16 14.74 -9.02 -7.42
N SER A 17 14.67 -8.07 -6.48
CA SER A 17 13.43 -7.35 -6.14
C SER A 17 13.06 -6.38 -7.26
N THR A 18 11.76 -6.30 -7.60
CA THR A 18 11.23 -5.28 -8.54
C THR A 18 10.89 -3.97 -7.83
N GLY A 19 10.87 -3.96 -6.49
CA GLY A 19 10.70 -2.76 -5.67
C GLY A 19 12.03 -2.06 -5.39
N VAL A 20 11.94 -0.94 -4.68
CA VAL A 20 13.13 -0.19 -4.27
C VAL A 20 13.77 -0.84 -3.05
N ASN A 21 15.08 -1.02 -3.11
CA ASN A 21 15.89 -1.37 -1.96
C ASN A 21 16.82 -0.19 -1.64
N ALA A 22 16.56 0.48 -0.51
CA ALA A 22 17.31 1.65 -0.04
C ALA A 22 17.67 1.47 1.46
N ILE A 23 17.33 2.43 2.33
CA ILE A 23 17.51 2.27 3.78
C ILE A 23 16.57 1.18 4.29
N VAL A 24 15.34 1.18 3.78
CA VAL A 24 14.35 0.12 3.96
C VAL A 24 14.07 -0.55 2.61
N ASP A 25 13.99 -1.88 2.59
CA ASP A 25 13.52 -2.62 1.41
C ASP A 25 11.99 -2.55 1.33
N GLU A 26 11.49 -1.90 0.28
CA GLU A 26 10.07 -1.61 0.07
C GLU A 26 9.20 -2.86 0.11
N TYR A 27 9.57 -3.87 -0.70
CA TYR A 27 8.79 -5.10 -0.80
C TYR A 27 8.74 -5.83 0.54
N SER A 28 9.89 -5.97 1.22
CA SER A 28 9.97 -6.64 2.52
C SER A 28 9.19 -5.91 3.60
N TYR A 29 9.21 -4.57 3.58
CA TYR A 29 8.44 -3.76 4.53
C TYR A 29 6.93 -3.95 4.33
N ASN A 30 6.44 -3.79 3.09
CA ASN A 30 5.01 -3.93 2.81
C ASN A 30 4.51 -5.37 2.94
N LYS A 31 5.35 -6.37 2.67
CA LYS A 31 5.07 -7.78 2.96
C LYS A 31 4.84 -8.03 4.45
N LYS A 32 5.54 -7.30 5.33
CA LYS A 32 5.31 -7.34 6.77
C LYS A 32 4.09 -6.53 7.17
N LEU A 33 3.88 -5.33 6.64
CA LEU A 33 2.74 -4.46 7.01
C LEU A 33 1.37 -5.06 6.62
N ALA A 34 1.28 -5.71 5.46
CA ALA A 34 0.02 -6.21 4.91
C ALA A 34 -0.81 -7.12 5.86
N PRO A 35 -0.23 -8.16 6.51
CA PRO A 35 -1.00 -8.98 7.45
C PRO A 35 -1.51 -8.20 8.66
N MET A 36 -0.74 -7.29 9.25
CA MET A 36 -1.21 -6.46 10.39
C MET A 36 -2.38 -5.56 9.96
N LEU A 37 -2.28 -4.93 8.79
CA LEU A 37 -3.37 -4.15 8.22
C LEU A 37 -4.62 -5.00 7.98
N ALA A 38 -4.46 -6.22 7.48
CA ALA A 38 -5.56 -7.15 7.28
C ALA A 38 -6.22 -7.53 8.60
N GLU A 39 -5.45 -7.90 9.62
CA GLU A 39 -5.96 -8.24 10.95
C GLU A 39 -6.76 -7.08 11.58
N MET A 40 -6.26 -5.85 11.47
CA MET A 40 -6.97 -4.66 11.96
C MET A 40 -8.27 -4.39 11.20
N LEU A 41 -8.29 -4.52 9.88
CA LEU A 41 -9.53 -4.36 9.11
C LEU A 41 -10.54 -5.48 9.41
N ILE A 42 -10.07 -6.72 9.60
CA ILE A 42 -10.91 -7.87 9.98
C ILE A 42 -11.51 -7.66 11.37
N SER A 43 -10.75 -7.19 12.35
CA SER A 43 -11.26 -6.91 13.70
C SER A 43 -12.37 -5.85 13.71
N GLN A 44 -12.40 -4.99 12.70
CA GLN A 44 -13.43 -3.99 12.47
C GLN A 44 -14.61 -4.49 11.62
N GLY A 45 -14.72 -5.80 11.38
CA GLY A 45 -15.85 -6.44 10.70
C GLY A 45 -15.76 -6.48 9.17
N ASN A 46 -14.57 -6.31 8.59
CA ASN A 46 -14.37 -6.42 7.15
C ASN A 46 -13.92 -7.84 6.76
N ALA A 47 -14.25 -8.25 5.53
CA ALA A 47 -13.64 -9.42 4.91
C ALA A 47 -12.40 -8.94 4.13
N VAL A 48 -11.24 -9.56 4.35
CA VAL A 48 -9.98 -9.09 3.76
C VAL A 48 -9.21 -10.25 3.13
N ASP A 49 -8.79 -10.07 1.88
CA ASP A 49 -7.87 -10.97 1.20
C ASP A 49 -6.55 -10.24 0.93
N VAL A 50 -5.43 -10.87 1.29
CA VAL A 50 -4.07 -10.36 1.02
C VAL A 50 -3.49 -11.10 -0.19
N ILE A 51 -3.10 -10.35 -1.23
CA ILE A 51 -2.46 -10.89 -2.44
C ILE A 51 -1.00 -10.43 -2.48
N ILE A 52 -0.12 -11.42 -2.38
CA ILE A 52 1.34 -11.23 -2.53
C ILE A 52 1.79 -12.05 -3.74
N CYS A 53 2.64 -11.46 -4.57
CA CYS A 53 3.28 -12.15 -5.68
C CYS A 53 4.16 -13.30 -5.17
N PRO A 54 4.15 -14.48 -5.82
CA PRO A 54 5.02 -15.60 -5.44
C PRO A 54 6.49 -15.24 -5.66
N GLU A 55 7.30 -15.42 -4.62
CA GLU A 55 8.74 -15.15 -4.69
C GLU A 55 9.48 -16.19 -5.52
N ARG A 56 10.48 -15.71 -6.28
CA ARG A 56 11.33 -16.52 -7.16
C ARG A 56 10.58 -17.31 -8.24
N TYR A 57 9.40 -16.85 -8.60
CA TYR A 57 8.56 -17.47 -9.63
C TYR A 57 8.61 -16.72 -10.96
N PHE A 58 8.33 -15.42 -10.96
CA PHE A 58 8.31 -14.59 -12.18
C PHE A 58 9.69 -14.39 -12.78
N VAL A 59 9.78 -14.43 -14.11
CA VAL A 59 11.01 -14.13 -14.85
C VAL A 59 11.13 -12.62 -15.10
N ALA A 60 10.01 -11.91 -15.23
CA ALA A 60 9.97 -10.47 -15.45
C ALA A 60 8.83 -9.78 -14.67
N GLU A 61 9.05 -8.51 -14.32
CA GLU A 61 8.11 -7.66 -13.57
C GLU A 61 6.70 -7.58 -14.20
N LYS A 62 6.61 -7.60 -15.53
CA LYS A 62 5.31 -7.57 -16.24
C LYS A 62 4.36 -8.71 -15.85
N GLU A 63 4.89 -9.82 -15.31
CA GLU A 63 4.08 -10.96 -14.85
C GLU A 63 3.26 -10.62 -13.60
N GLU A 64 3.65 -9.60 -12.83
CA GLU A 64 2.90 -9.11 -11.69
C GLU A 64 1.51 -8.60 -12.10
N PHE A 65 1.40 -7.94 -13.26
CA PHE A 65 0.11 -7.52 -13.84
C PHE A 65 -0.80 -8.73 -14.10
N PHE A 66 -0.27 -9.73 -14.82
CA PHE A 66 -1.03 -10.93 -15.21
C PHE A 66 -1.41 -11.80 -14.02
N TYR A 67 -0.67 -11.72 -12.92
CA TYR A 67 -0.98 -12.39 -11.67
C TYR A 67 -2.04 -11.64 -10.85
N ARG A 68 -1.84 -10.34 -10.60
CA ARG A 68 -2.66 -9.55 -9.69
C ARG A 68 -4.03 -9.23 -10.26
N VAL A 69 -4.09 -8.68 -11.48
CA VAL A 69 -5.33 -8.11 -12.03
C VAL A 69 -6.47 -9.15 -12.13
N PRO A 70 -6.27 -10.37 -12.67
CA PRO A 70 -7.36 -11.36 -12.74
C PRO A 70 -7.84 -11.83 -11.36
N LYS A 71 -6.92 -11.98 -10.38
CA LYS A 71 -7.27 -12.35 -9.00
C LYS A 71 -8.08 -11.25 -8.30
N ILE A 72 -7.69 -10.00 -8.48
CA ILE A 72 -8.43 -8.85 -7.94
C ILE A 72 -9.83 -8.80 -8.56
N ASN A 73 -9.93 -8.86 -9.89
CA ASN A 73 -11.20 -8.70 -10.61
C ASN A 73 -12.18 -9.85 -10.39
N SER A 74 -11.68 -11.07 -10.13
CA SER A 74 -12.52 -12.22 -9.77
C SER A 74 -12.99 -12.20 -8.32
N GLY A 75 -12.30 -11.48 -7.43
CA GLY A 75 -12.59 -11.48 -6.00
C GLY A 75 -13.79 -10.64 -5.56
N LYS A 76 -14.37 -9.82 -6.45
CA LYS A 76 -15.54 -8.96 -6.18
C LYS A 76 -15.36 -8.09 -4.93
N TYR A 77 -14.23 -7.40 -4.85
CA TYR A 77 -13.91 -6.49 -3.75
C TYR A 77 -14.65 -5.16 -3.89
N ASP A 78 -14.89 -4.49 -2.76
CA ASP A 78 -15.37 -3.11 -2.72
C ASP A 78 -14.20 -2.12 -2.87
N LEU A 79 -13.05 -2.45 -2.25
CA LEU A 79 -11.85 -1.62 -2.20
C LEU A 79 -10.59 -2.45 -2.44
N LEU A 80 -9.67 -1.91 -3.23
CA LEU A 80 -8.29 -2.36 -3.40
C LEU A 80 -7.33 -1.34 -2.76
N VAL A 81 -6.42 -1.85 -1.93
CA VAL A 81 -5.34 -1.08 -1.31
C VAL A 81 -4.01 -1.71 -1.69
N GLU A 82 -3.23 -1.03 -2.52
CA GLU A 82 -1.88 -1.46 -2.86
C GLU A 82 -0.84 -0.71 -2.00
N LEU A 83 0.03 -1.47 -1.34
CA LEU A 83 1.06 -0.93 -0.43
C LEU A 83 2.40 -0.77 -1.14
N HIS A 84 2.94 0.46 -1.13
CA HIS A 84 4.26 0.87 -1.66
C HIS A 84 5.00 1.73 -0.64
N LEU A 85 6.29 1.95 -0.88
CA LEU A 85 7.07 3.01 -0.26
C LEU A 85 7.65 3.91 -1.36
N ASN A 86 7.71 5.21 -1.09
CA ASN A 86 8.20 6.15 -2.07
C ASN A 86 9.74 6.16 -2.10
N LYS A 87 10.30 6.80 -3.12
CA LYS A 87 11.74 7.03 -3.27
C LYS A 87 12.00 8.34 -4.02
N SER A 88 13.03 9.09 -3.63
CA SER A 88 13.60 10.14 -4.47
C SER A 88 15.13 10.03 -4.60
N ASP A 89 15.82 10.97 -3.97
CA ASP A 89 17.24 11.28 -3.93
C ASP A 89 17.70 11.36 -2.45
N GLY A 90 16.93 10.76 -1.54
CA GLY A 90 17.09 10.80 -0.09
C GLY A 90 16.60 12.09 0.60
N LYS A 91 16.13 13.10 -0.14
CA LYS A 91 15.70 14.39 0.45
C LYS A 91 14.19 14.54 0.60
N SER A 92 13.40 13.93 -0.28
CA SER A 92 11.94 13.96 -0.14
C SER A 92 11.51 13.06 1.00
N PHE A 93 10.45 13.45 1.69
CA PHE A 93 9.87 12.73 2.82
C PHE A 93 8.35 12.91 2.81
N GLY A 94 7.66 12.10 3.58
CA GLY A 94 6.22 12.16 3.78
C GLY A 94 5.41 11.05 3.12
N ALA A 95 4.12 11.03 3.43
CA ALA A 95 3.14 10.10 2.89
C ALA A 95 2.35 10.72 1.74
N GLU A 96 2.07 9.95 0.69
CA GLU A 96 1.09 10.29 -0.35
C GLU A 96 0.20 9.10 -0.70
N VAL A 97 -1.02 9.35 -1.17
CA VAL A 97 -1.92 8.28 -1.61
C VAL A 97 -2.39 8.55 -3.03
N LEU A 98 -2.10 7.61 -3.91
CA LEU A 98 -2.41 7.67 -5.32
C LEU A 98 -3.80 7.07 -5.56
N TYR A 99 -4.58 7.69 -6.44
CA TYR A 99 -5.94 7.22 -6.73
C TYR A 99 -6.30 7.39 -8.21
N TYR A 100 -7.29 6.62 -8.64
CA TYR A 100 -7.97 6.78 -9.92
C TYR A 100 -9.49 6.90 -9.70
N GLY A 101 -10.16 7.70 -10.53
CA GLY A 101 -11.60 7.99 -10.38
C GLY A 101 -11.94 8.89 -9.17
N ASN A 102 -13.19 9.35 -9.09
CA ASN A 102 -13.64 10.21 -7.99
C ASN A 102 -13.82 9.44 -6.68
N GLU A 103 -14.18 8.15 -6.75
CA GLU A 103 -14.44 7.31 -5.57
C GLU A 103 -13.16 7.04 -4.77
N GLY A 104 -12.02 6.88 -5.45
CA GLY A 104 -10.72 6.70 -4.80
C GLY A 104 -10.19 7.95 -4.08
N LEU A 105 -10.61 9.15 -4.50
CA LEU A 105 -10.13 10.42 -3.93
C LEU A 105 -10.41 10.52 -2.43
N GLU A 106 -11.61 10.14 -2.00
CA GLU A 106 -12.00 10.30 -0.60
C GLU A 106 -11.27 9.31 0.31
N TYR A 107 -11.03 8.07 -0.15
CA TYR A 107 -10.13 7.15 0.55
C TYR A 107 -8.70 7.71 0.62
N ALA A 108 -8.17 8.17 -0.51
CA ALA A 108 -6.81 8.69 -0.58
C ALA A 108 -6.58 9.90 0.34
N LYS A 109 -7.53 10.85 0.40
CA LYS A 109 -7.46 12.00 1.31
C LYS A 109 -7.39 11.56 2.76
N ARG A 110 -8.30 10.68 3.19
CA ARG A 110 -8.38 10.24 4.59
C ARG A 110 -7.14 9.47 5.01
N VAL A 111 -6.68 8.54 4.18
CA VAL A 111 -5.48 7.75 4.46
C VAL A 111 -4.24 8.64 4.49
N SER A 112 -4.07 9.55 3.52
CA SER A 112 -2.94 10.51 3.52
C SER A 112 -2.96 11.42 4.75
N ASN A 113 -4.14 11.89 5.16
CA ASN A 113 -4.30 12.71 6.36
C ASN A 113 -3.93 11.95 7.63
N LYS A 114 -4.35 10.69 7.76
CA LYS A 114 -4.01 9.84 8.92
C LYS A 114 -2.53 9.52 8.98
N LEU A 115 -1.91 9.14 7.87
CA LEU A 115 -0.45 8.98 7.81
C LEU A 115 0.30 10.29 8.12
N GLY A 116 -0.34 11.43 7.85
CA GLY A 116 0.09 12.77 8.25
C GLY A 116 0.27 13.02 9.75
N GLU A 117 -0.26 12.14 10.62
CA GLU A 117 0.00 12.18 12.06
C GLU A 117 1.44 11.75 12.40
N LEU A 118 2.09 10.98 11.52
CA LEU A 118 3.46 10.47 11.70
C LEU A 118 4.45 11.08 10.69
N PHE A 119 4.04 11.15 9.43
CA PHE A 119 4.85 11.63 8.31
C PHE A 119 4.36 12.98 7.80
N GLU A 120 5.13 13.65 6.94
CA GLU A 120 4.63 14.84 6.25
C GLU A 120 3.49 14.46 5.29
N ASN A 121 2.34 15.12 5.41
CA ASN A 121 1.18 14.82 4.56
C ASN A 121 1.31 15.49 3.19
N ARG A 122 1.59 14.70 2.15
CA ARG A 122 1.73 15.18 0.75
C ARG A 122 0.43 15.06 -0.05
N GLY A 123 -0.63 14.58 0.60
CA GLY A 123 -1.99 14.54 0.08
C GLY A 123 -2.30 13.43 -0.93
N ALA A 124 -3.56 13.44 -1.36
CA ALA A 124 -4.08 12.55 -2.39
C ALA A 124 -3.64 13.02 -3.79
N LYS A 125 -3.12 12.11 -4.62
CA LYS A 125 -2.63 12.44 -5.98
C LYS A 125 -3.29 11.57 -7.04
N LYS A 126 -3.94 12.20 -8.01
CA LYS A 126 -4.53 11.47 -9.14
C LYS A 126 -3.43 10.82 -9.98
N ARG A 127 -3.62 9.55 -10.35
CA ARG A 127 -2.75 8.80 -11.26
C ARG A 127 -3.61 7.96 -12.21
N GLU A 128 -3.41 8.17 -13.51
CA GLU A 128 -4.20 7.51 -14.56
C GLU A 128 -3.38 6.47 -15.34
N ASN A 129 -2.07 6.39 -15.07
CA ASN A 129 -1.13 5.52 -15.78
C ASN A 129 -0.72 4.26 -15.00
N LEU A 130 -1.18 4.11 -13.76
CA LEU A 130 -0.88 2.94 -12.93
C LEU A 130 -1.90 1.84 -13.21
N TYR A 131 -1.43 0.69 -13.69
CA TYR A 131 -2.32 -0.40 -14.08
C TYR A 131 -3.16 -0.91 -12.89
N ILE A 132 -2.59 -0.90 -11.68
CA ILE A 132 -3.29 -1.42 -10.50
C ILE A 132 -4.54 -0.59 -10.20
N LEU A 133 -4.47 0.72 -10.45
CA LEU A 133 -5.58 1.64 -10.26
C LEU A 133 -6.56 1.65 -11.44
N ARG A 134 -6.05 1.45 -12.66
CA ARG A 134 -6.84 1.60 -13.90
C ARG A 134 -7.48 0.31 -14.40
N ASN A 135 -6.83 -0.83 -14.21
CA ASN A 135 -7.23 -2.12 -14.80
C ASN A 135 -7.94 -3.06 -13.81
N THR A 136 -8.25 -2.57 -12.61
CA THR A 136 -8.99 -3.33 -11.60
C THR A 136 -10.44 -2.82 -11.47
N ASN A 137 -11.35 -3.71 -11.09
CA ASN A 137 -12.78 -3.42 -10.92
C ASN A 137 -13.15 -2.68 -9.61
N PRO A 138 -12.57 -2.98 -8.43
CA PRO A 138 -12.91 -2.25 -7.19
C PRO A 138 -12.44 -0.79 -7.24
N VAL A 139 -12.95 0.03 -6.32
CA VAL A 139 -12.31 1.33 -6.02
C VAL A 139 -10.86 1.05 -5.60
N ALA A 140 -9.89 1.76 -6.15
CA ALA A 140 -8.47 1.45 -5.94
C ALA A 140 -7.67 2.67 -5.46
N ILE A 141 -6.83 2.43 -4.45
CA ILE A 141 -5.80 3.36 -3.99
C ILE A 141 -4.44 2.65 -3.90
N GLN A 142 -3.37 3.40 -4.11
CA GLN A 142 -1.99 2.97 -3.85
C GLN A 142 -1.40 3.90 -2.80
N ILE A 143 -0.94 3.33 -1.69
CA ILE A 143 -0.41 4.07 -0.56
C ILE A 143 1.12 4.09 -0.67
N GLU A 144 1.69 5.27 -0.79
CA GLU A 144 3.11 5.54 -0.63
C GLU A 144 3.34 5.99 0.81
N SER A 145 3.54 5.04 1.72
CA SER A 145 3.41 5.31 3.17
C SER A 145 4.45 6.31 3.68
N PHE A 146 5.68 6.22 3.19
CA PHE A 146 6.81 7.11 3.48
C PHE A 146 7.93 6.88 2.46
N PHE A 147 9.00 7.69 2.50
CA PHE A 147 10.16 7.52 1.60
C PHE A 147 11.19 6.52 2.16
N CYS A 148 11.39 5.39 1.47
CA CYS A 148 12.32 4.32 1.88
C CYS A 148 13.81 4.69 1.80
N ASP A 149 14.13 5.82 1.16
CA ASP A 149 15.47 6.38 1.01
C ASP A 149 15.70 7.64 1.87
N ASN A 150 14.69 8.07 2.63
CA ASN A 150 14.82 9.18 3.58
C ASN A 150 15.01 8.64 5.01
N MET A 151 16.11 9.06 5.66
CA MET A 151 16.50 8.56 6.97
C MET A 151 15.47 8.87 8.06
N ASP A 152 14.90 10.07 8.07
CA ASP A 152 13.97 10.50 9.12
C ASP A 152 12.64 9.76 9.02
N ASP A 153 12.11 9.58 7.80
CA ASP A 153 10.92 8.75 7.56
C ASP A 153 11.16 7.30 7.98
N CYS A 154 12.31 6.72 7.62
CA CYS A 154 12.64 5.34 8.01
C CYS A 154 12.74 5.17 9.53
N ASN A 155 13.36 6.14 10.23
CA ASN A 155 13.47 6.12 11.69
C ASN A 155 12.10 6.23 12.36
N LYS A 156 11.26 7.19 11.92
CA LYS A 156 9.88 7.34 12.40
C LYS A 156 9.06 6.07 12.21
N ALA A 157 9.17 5.44 11.04
CA ALA A 157 8.46 4.20 10.75
C ALA A 157 8.91 3.04 11.65
N ASN A 158 10.22 2.94 11.92
CA ASN A 158 10.78 1.94 12.81
C ASN A 158 10.38 2.15 14.28
N GLU A 159 10.42 3.40 14.76
CA GLU A 159 10.02 3.76 16.13
C GLU A 159 8.53 3.57 16.38
N ALA A 160 7.68 3.93 15.40
CA ALA A 160 6.24 3.78 15.50
C ALA A 160 5.79 2.30 15.41
N GLY A 161 6.49 1.50 14.61
CA GLY A 161 6.16 0.10 14.37
C GLY A 161 5.00 -0.12 13.40
N TYR A 162 4.88 -1.37 12.92
CA TYR A 162 3.89 -1.75 11.91
C TYR A 162 2.45 -1.57 12.39
N ASP A 163 2.16 -1.87 13.65
CA ASP A 163 0.80 -1.78 14.20
C ASP A 163 0.27 -0.34 14.18
N TYR A 164 1.10 0.64 14.55
CA TYR A 164 0.70 2.04 14.53
C TYR A 164 0.41 2.52 13.11
N ILE A 165 1.25 2.16 12.14
CA ILE A 165 1.05 2.52 10.73
C ILE A 165 -0.19 1.82 10.15
N ALA A 166 -0.39 0.53 10.45
CA ALA A 166 -1.59 -0.21 10.07
C ALA A 166 -2.86 0.41 10.67
N ARG A 167 -2.80 0.91 11.91
CA ARG A 167 -3.90 1.64 12.56
C ARG A 167 -4.23 2.91 11.78
N LEU A 168 -3.25 3.76 11.48
CA LEU A 168 -3.47 5.01 10.73
C LEU A 168 -4.12 4.73 9.36
N ILE A 169 -3.64 3.71 8.63
CA ILE A 169 -4.23 3.31 7.36
C ILE A 169 -5.68 2.81 7.56
N THR A 170 -5.92 1.98 8.58
CA THR A 170 -7.26 1.45 8.90
C THR A 170 -8.25 2.57 9.22
N GLU A 171 -7.86 3.52 10.07
CA GLU A 171 -8.71 4.67 10.42
C GLU A 171 -9.01 5.54 9.20
N GLY A 172 -8.03 5.72 8.31
CA GLY A 172 -8.23 6.43 7.05
C GLY A 172 -9.20 5.71 6.11
N ILE A 173 -9.07 4.39 5.98
CA ILE A 173 -9.97 3.56 5.16
C ILE A 173 -11.40 3.65 5.72
N LEU A 174 -11.58 3.42 7.01
CA LEU A 174 -12.90 3.28 7.67
C LEU A 174 -13.54 4.62 8.06
N ASN A 175 -12.80 5.73 7.96
CA ASN A 175 -13.25 7.07 8.37
C ASN A 175 -13.73 7.12 9.83
N LYS A 176 -13.03 6.43 10.72
CA LYS A 176 -13.30 6.42 12.16
C LYS A 176 -12.02 6.06 12.91
N ASP A 177 -11.88 6.59 14.12
CA ASP A 177 -10.85 6.10 15.03
C ASP A 177 -11.25 4.71 15.54
N ILE A 178 -10.25 3.83 15.71
CA ILE A 178 -10.51 2.43 16.10
C ILE A 178 -10.04 2.10 17.51
N GLY A 179 -9.55 3.10 18.26
CA GLY A 179 -9.38 3.06 19.71
C GLY A 179 -8.56 1.87 20.23
N MET A 180 -7.41 1.61 19.61
CA MET A 180 -6.49 0.54 20.00
C MET A 180 -5.38 1.05 20.91
#